data_AF-A0ABD5D0I7-F1
#
_entry.id   AF-A0ABD5D0I7-F1
#
_cell.length_a   1.000
_cell.length_b   1.000
_cell.length_c   1.000
_cell.angle_alpha   90.00
_cell.angle_beta   90.00
_cell.angle_gamma   90.00
#
_symmetry.space_group_name_H-M   'P 1'
#
loop_
_entity.id
_entity.type
_entity.pdbx_description
1 polymer ?
#
loop_
_entity_poly.entity_id
_entity_poly.type
_entity_poly.pdbx_seq_one_letter_code
_entity_poly.pdbx_strand_id
1 'polypeptide(L)' 'MKTGDETFDDIYISKKTGKVVGVMYEGMDYKLVPVKQEEKNERSKAVRG' A
#
# COMPACT_ATOMS: atom_id res chain seq x y z
N MET A 1 -18.97 -3.46 15.33
CA MET A 1 -17.70 -3.10 14.68
C MET A 1 -17.35 -4.20 13.69
N LYS A 2 -17.55 -3.94 12.40
CA LYS A 2 -16.93 -4.68 11.30
C LYS A 2 -16.39 -3.61 10.34
N THR A 3 -15.24 -3.05 10.67
CA THR A 3 -14.47 -2.26 9.69
C THR A 3 -13.43 -3.22 9.12
N GLY A 4 -13.91 -4.13 8.29
CA GLY A 4 -13.07 -5.07 7.56
C GLY A 4 -13.72 -5.21 6.20
N ASP A 5 -13.18 -4.51 5.22
CA ASP A 5 -13.40 -4.85 3.82
C ASP A 5 -13.18 -6.37 3.69
N GLU A 6 -14.13 -7.09 3.08
CA GLU A 6 -14.09 -8.56 2.90
C GLU A 6 -12.98 -9.00 1.91
N THR A 7 -12.00 -8.13 1.68
CA THR A 7 -11.02 -8.26 0.61
C THR A 7 -9.77 -8.99 1.03
N PHE A 8 -9.37 -8.96 2.30
CA PHE A 8 -8.17 -9.66 2.77
C PHE A 8 -8.49 -10.50 4.00
N ASP A 9 -7.98 -11.74 4.01
CA ASP A 9 -8.17 -12.66 5.12
C ASP A 9 -7.35 -12.20 6.34
N ASP A 10 -6.11 -11.75 6.10
CA ASP A 10 -5.20 -11.22 7.12
C ASP A 10 -4.26 -10.14 6.55
N ILE A 11 -3.67 -9.33 7.45
CA ILE A 11 -2.71 -8.28 7.10
C ILE A 11 -1.42 -8.47 7.91
N TYR A 12 -0.28 -8.44 7.21
CA TYR A 12 1.03 -8.53 7.82
C TYR A 12 1.61 -7.15 8.11
N ILE A 13 1.81 -6.85 9.39
CA ILE A 13 2.41 -5.59 9.87
C ILE A 13 3.83 -5.85 10.39
N SER A 14 4.79 -5.07 9.89
CA SER A 14 6.16 -5.08 10.41
C SER A 14 6.20 -4.54 11.83
N LYS A 15 6.57 -5.38 12.81
CA LYS A 15 6.76 -4.96 14.21
C LYS A 15 7.82 -3.87 14.38
N LYS A 16 8.77 -3.78 13.43
CA LYS A 16 9.86 -2.79 13.47
C LYS A 16 9.41 -1.41 13.02
N THR A 17 8.50 -1.32 12.06
CA THR A 17 8.14 -0.06 11.38
C THR A 17 6.68 0.33 11.53
N GLY A 18 5.83 -0.58 12.00
CA GLY A 18 4.38 -0.41 12.03
C GLY A 18 3.72 -0.39 10.64
N LYS A 19 4.47 -0.66 9.56
CA LYS A 19 3.97 -0.60 8.18
C LYS A 19 3.42 -1.96 7.73
N VAL A 20 2.39 -1.93 6.89
CA VAL A 20 1.89 -3.12 6.19
C VAL A 20 2.95 -3.59 5.19
N VAL A 21 3.27 -4.88 5.22
CA VAL A 21 4.31 -5.51 4.39
C VAL A 21 3.78 -6.69 3.56
N GLY A 22 2.54 -7.08 3.77
CA GLY A 22 1.90 -8.16 3.06
C GLY A 22 0.46 -8.37 3.50
N VAL A 23 -0.24 -9.24 2.81
CA VAL A 23 -1.64 -9.64 3.06
C VAL A 23 -1.79 -11.13 2.77
N MET A 24 -2.77 -11.75 3.42
CA MET A 24 -3.31 -13.04 3.00
C MET A 24 -4.60 -12.80 2.22
N TYR A 25 -4.71 -13.43 1.05
CA TYR A 25 -5.88 -13.34 0.18
C TYR A 25 -6.22 -14.71 -0.38
N GLU A 26 -7.45 -15.18 -0.13
CA GLU A 26 -7.93 -16.51 -0.52
C GLU A 26 -6.98 -17.63 -0.07
N GLY A 27 -6.44 -17.51 1.15
CA GLY A 27 -5.48 -18.45 1.72
C GLY A 27 -4.08 -18.44 1.09
N MET A 28 -3.75 -17.42 0.27
CA MET A 28 -2.43 -17.23 -0.32
C MET A 28 -1.70 -16.01 0.25
N ASP A 29 -0.38 -16.14 0.44
CA ASP A 29 0.48 -15.08 0.96
C ASP A 29 0.99 -14.13 -0.14
N TYR A 30 0.71 -12.83 0.00
CA TYR A 30 1.20 -11.77 -0.88
C TYR A 30 2.11 -10.80 -0.13
N LYS A 31 3.32 -10.59 -0.65
CA LYS A 31 4.27 -9.60 -0.12
C LYS A 31 4.14 -8.28 -0.86
N LEU A 32 3.94 -7.17 -0.13
CA LEU A 32 3.93 -5.84 -0.71
C LEU A 32 5.36 -5.41 -1.03
N VAL A 33 5.64 -5.20 -2.31
CA VAL A 33 6.89 -4.62 -2.79
C VAL A 33 6.67 -3.11 -2.93
N PRO A 34 7.43 -2.26 -2.22
CA PRO A 34 7.33 -0.83 -2.39
C PRO A 34 7.63 -0.47 -3.85
N VAL A 35 6.65 0.11 -4.54
CA VAL A 35 6.92 0.77 -5.81
C VAL A 35 7.75 2.00 -5.45
N LYS A 36 8.98 2.08 -5.97
CA LYS A 36 9.71 3.36 -5.93
C LYS A 36 8.85 4.35 -6.71
N GLN A 37 8.18 5.25 -6.00
CA GLN A 37 7.75 6.48 -6.62
C GLN A 37 9.05 7.18 -6.98
N GLU A 38 9.50 7.05 -8.23
CA GLU A 38 10.23 8.15 -8.82
C GLU A 38 9.32 9.35 -8.57
N GLU A 39 9.80 10.33 -7.80
CA GLU A 39 9.06 11.55 -7.56
C GLU A 39 8.58 12.05 -8.93
N LYS A 40 7.31 11.83 -9.22
CA LYS A 40 6.70 12.41 -10.39
C LYS A 40 6.72 13.89 -10.06
N ASN A 41 7.75 14.58 -10.55
CA ASN A 41 7.91 16.01 -10.45
C ASN A 41 6.81 16.64 -11.29
N GLU A 42 5.57 16.53 -10.83
CA GLU A 42 4.45 17.34 -11.25
C GLU A 42 4.61 18.72 -10.59
N ARG A 43 5.73 19.39 -10.89
CA ARG A 43 5.74 20.85 -10.94
C ARG A 43 4.76 21.23 -12.04
N SER A 44 3.51 21.40 -11.63
CA SER A 44 2.71 22.56 -11.97
C SER A 44 2.88 23.03 -13.42
N LYS A 45 2.27 22.33 -14.39
CA LYS A 45 1.77 23.02 -15.60
C LYS A 45 0.56 23.87 -15.18
N ALA A 46 0.81 24.92 -14.41
CA ALA A 46 -0.17 25.93 -14.04
C ALA A 46 0.48 27.32 -14.04
N VAL A 47 1.40 27.59 -14.98
CA VAL A 47 1.71 28.95 -15.43
C VAL A 47 2.20 28.85 -16.88
N ARG A 48 1.29 28.98 -17.84
CA ARG A 48 1.63 29.37 -19.21
C ARG A 48 0.60 30.39 -19.69
N GLY A 49 1.11 31.60 -19.90
CA GLY A 49 0.56 32.61 -20.82
C GLY A 49 -0.60 33.40 -20.28
#